data_AF-A0A1H8YYH5-F1
#
_entry.id   AF-A0A1H8YYH5-F1
#
_cell.length_a   1.000
_cell.length_b   1.000
_cell.length_c   1.000
_cell.angle_alpha   90.00
_cell.angle_beta   90.00
_cell.angle_gamma   90.00
#
_symmetry.space_group_name_H-M   'P 1'
#
loop_
_entity.id
_entity.type
_entity.pdbx_description
1 polymer ?
#
loop_
_entity_poly.entity_id
_entity_poly.type
_entity_poly.pdbx_seq_one_letter_code
_entity_poly.pdbx_strand_id
1 'polypeptide(L)'
;MFKNLREEIKEEWKNTTEDLEKEVFKVWQLDYKGHIIRIVNAVTEEVLSINNEVVDKKSRDSMFKQIYPYVTLTGEITEANGTISTVKVKIGGLLSLNIVVKVNGTTLLNEKHKISIK
;
A
#
# COMPACT_ATOMS: atom_id res chain seq x y z
N MET A 1 -2.91 -19.73 -5.17
CA MET A 1 -3.13 -19.31 -6.57
C MET A 1 -3.25 -17.80 -6.60
N PHE A 2 -2.17 -17.06 -6.90
CA PHE A 2 -2.17 -15.58 -6.98
C PHE A 2 -2.02 -15.09 -8.42
N LYS A 3 -2.60 -15.82 -9.39
CA LYS A 3 -2.40 -15.52 -10.82
C LYS A 3 -3.38 -14.48 -11.37
N ASN A 4 -4.53 -14.26 -10.74
CA ASN A 4 -5.62 -13.54 -11.40
C ASN A 4 -5.62 -12.02 -11.16
N LEU A 5 -5.11 -11.53 -10.04
CA LEU A 5 -5.12 -10.08 -9.76
C LEU A 5 -4.23 -9.29 -10.73
N ARG A 6 -3.11 -9.91 -11.15
CA ARG A 6 -2.15 -9.31 -12.07
C ARG A 6 -2.64 -9.31 -13.52
N GLU A 7 -3.55 -10.21 -13.85
CA GLU A 7 -4.11 -10.35 -15.21
C GLU A 7 -5.28 -9.39 -15.43
N GLU A 8 -6.17 -9.21 -14.46
CA GLU A 8 -7.28 -8.24 -14.54
C GLU A 8 -6.79 -6.78 -14.64
N ILE A 9 -5.71 -6.42 -13.94
CA ILE A 9 -5.14 -5.06 -13.99
C ILE A 9 -4.54 -4.76 -15.38
N LYS A 10 -4.19 -5.78 -16.17
CA LYS A 10 -3.40 -5.64 -17.39
C LYS A 10 -4.21 -5.14 -18.61
N GLU A 11 -5.53 -5.29 -18.61
CA GLU A 11 -6.35 -5.04 -19.80
C GLU A 11 -6.73 -3.57 -20.02
N GLU A 12 -6.72 -2.72 -18.99
CA GLU A 12 -7.02 -1.27 -19.12
C GLU A 12 -5.79 -0.42 -19.53
N TRP A 13 -4.63 -1.03 -19.75
CA TRP A 13 -3.31 -0.36 -19.72
C TRP A 13 -2.71 -0.19 -21.12
N LYS A 14 -3.34 0.59 -21.99
CA LYS A 14 -2.73 1.01 -23.25
C LYS A 14 -2.64 2.52 -23.34
N ASN A 15 -1.43 2.98 -23.00
CA ASN A 15 -0.67 4.12 -23.54
C ASN A 15 -0.20 5.06 -22.43
N THR A 16 1.13 5.09 -22.23
CA THR A 16 1.96 6.14 -21.55
C THR A 16 2.65 5.78 -20.21
N THR A 17 2.45 4.63 -19.57
CA THR A 17 2.78 4.50 -18.12
C THR A 17 3.77 3.41 -17.67
N GLU A 18 4.44 2.63 -18.54
CA GLU A 18 5.24 1.48 -18.07
C GLU A 18 6.42 1.82 -17.13
N ASP A 19 7.11 2.94 -17.32
CA ASP A 19 8.26 3.29 -16.47
C ASP A 19 7.84 3.94 -15.15
N LEU A 20 6.80 4.77 -15.18
CA LEU A 20 6.18 5.35 -13.99
C LEU A 20 5.53 4.25 -13.12
N GLU A 21 4.91 3.26 -13.76
CA GLU A 21 4.36 2.06 -13.12
C GLU A 21 5.41 1.27 -12.35
N LYS A 22 6.59 1.04 -12.94
CA LYS A 22 7.69 0.33 -12.26
C LYS A 22 8.21 1.09 -11.04
N GLU A 23 8.25 2.42 -11.10
CA GLU A 23 8.74 3.23 -9.98
C GLU A 23 7.76 3.30 -8.81
N VAL A 24 6.45 3.35 -9.09
CA VAL A 24 5.42 3.43 -8.04
C VAL A 24 4.96 2.07 -7.55
N PHE A 25 5.05 1.01 -8.37
CA PHE A 25 4.69 -0.33 -7.94
C PHE A 25 5.68 -0.82 -6.88
N LYS A 26 5.23 -0.84 -5.62
CA LYS A 26 6.03 -1.31 -4.49
C LYS A 26 5.20 -2.16 -3.56
N VAL A 27 5.85 -3.17 -3.01
CA VAL A 27 5.27 -4.07 -2.03
C VAL A 27 6.15 -4.05 -0.79
N TRP A 28 5.51 -3.85 0.36
CA TRP A 28 6.14 -4.04 1.67
C TRP A 28 5.49 -5.22 2.35
N GLN A 29 6.31 -6.06 2.96
CA GLN A 29 5.86 -7.14 3.82
C GLN A 29 6.57 -7.00 5.16
N LEU A 30 5.80 -6.98 6.24
CA LEU A 30 6.29 -6.83 7.60
C LEU A 30 5.72 -7.95 8.46
N ASP A 31 6.56 -8.57 9.27
CA ASP A 31 6.14 -9.53 10.29
C ASP A 31 5.91 -8.80 11.61
N TYR A 32 4.72 -8.99 12.21
CA TYR A 32 4.37 -8.44 13.52
C TYR A 32 3.67 -9.50 14.36
N LYS A 33 4.35 -9.97 15.42
CA LYS A 33 3.83 -10.97 16.37
C LYS A 33 3.21 -12.22 15.71
N GLY A 34 3.83 -12.69 14.62
CA GLY A 34 3.34 -13.86 13.86
C GLY A 34 2.27 -13.55 12.81
N HIS A 35 1.88 -12.29 12.65
CA HIS A 35 1.00 -11.82 11.57
C HIS A 35 1.81 -11.19 10.44
N ILE A 36 1.35 -11.41 9.21
CA ILE A 36 1.97 -10.83 8.02
C ILE A 36 1.17 -9.61 7.60
N ILE A 37 1.77 -8.43 7.67
CA ILE A 37 1.21 -7.18 7.15
C ILE A 37 1.80 -6.96 5.76
N ARG A 38 0.96 -6.92 4.72
CA ARG A 38 1.35 -6.63 3.35
C ARG A 38 0.74 -5.32 2.89
N ILE A 39 1.57 -4.44 2.35
CA ILE A 39 1.15 -3.17 1.75
C ILE A 39 1.53 -3.21 0.28
N VAL A 40 0.60 -2.89 -0.60
CA VAL A 40 0.84 -2.74 -2.04
C VAL A 40 0.53 -1.30 -2.43
N ASN A 41 1.47 -0.64 -3.09
CA ASN A 41 1.25 0.60 -3.81
C ASN A 41 1.26 0.31 -5.31
N ALA A 42 0.25 0.80 -6.01
CA ALA A 42 0.17 0.84 -7.46
C ALA A 42 -0.27 2.23 -7.93
N VAL A 43 -0.24 2.48 -9.24
CA VAL A 43 -0.55 3.80 -9.84
C VAL A 43 -1.93 4.31 -9.45
N THR A 44 -2.91 3.42 -9.35
CA THR A 44 -4.32 3.73 -9.16
C THR A 44 -4.88 3.18 -7.87
N GLU A 45 -4.13 2.40 -7.10
CA GLU A 45 -4.65 1.78 -5.90
C GLU A 45 -3.56 1.52 -4.85
N GLU A 46 -4.00 1.55 -3.60
CA GLU A 46 -3.23 1.09 -2.45
C GLU A 46 -4.04 0.08 -1.65
N VAL A 47 -3.38 -1.00 -1.25
CA VAL A 47 -4.02 -2.14 -0.59
C VAL A 47 -3.24 -2.50 0.67
N LEU A 48 -3.99 -2.70 1.77
CA LEU A 48 -3.49 -3.29 3.00
C LEU A 48 -4.08 -4.69 3.14
N SER A 49 -3.21 -5.67 3.34
CA SER A 49 -3.59 -7.04 3.68
C SER A 49 -2.95 -7.49 4.98
N ILE A 50 -3.69 -8.24 5.77
CA ILE A 50 -3.20 -8.86 7.01
C ILE A 50 -3.48 -10.36 6.88
N ASN A 51 -2.46 -11.20 7.07
CA ASN A 51 -2.57 -12.66 6.93
C ASN A 51 -3.19 -13.10 5.57
N ASN A 52 -2.82 -12.39 4.50
CA ASN A 52 -3.35 -12.54 3.14
C ASN A 52 -4.83 -12.15 2.92
N GLU A 53 -5.51 -11.60 3.93
CA GLU A 53 -6.85 -11.02 3.78
C GLU A 53 -6.73 -9.52 3.50
N VAL A 54 -7.46 -9.01 2.50
CA VAL A 54 -7.51 -7.57 2.22
C VAL A 54 -8.42 -6.91 3.26
N VAL A 55 -7.84 -6.03 4.08
CA VAL A 55 -8.56 -5.36 5.17
C VAL A 55 -8.90 -3.91 4.84
N ASP A 56 -8.16 -3.27 3.93
CA ASP A 56 -8.47 -1.94 3.42
C ASP A 56 -7.89 -1.75 2.02
N LYS A 57 -8.60 -0.97 1.21
CA LYS A 57 -8.22 -0.61 -0.16
C LYS A 57 -8.65 0.82 -0.44
N LYS A 58 -7.77 1.59 -1.07
CA LYS A 58 -8.09 2.93 -1.59
C LYS A 58 -7.74 2.98 -3.07
N SER A 59 -8.68 3.44 -3.88
CA SER A 59 -8.46 3.72 -5.29
C SER A 59 -8.23 5.22 -5.48
N ARG A 60 -7.22 5.58 -6.25
CA ARG A 60 -6.94 6.96 -6.67
C ARG A 60 -7.70 7.24 -7.96
N ASP A 61 -8.96 7.62 -7.82
CA ASP A 61 -9.71 8.25 -8.91
C ASP A 61 -9.04 9.57 -9.36
N SER A 62 -9.30 9.98 -10.59
CA SER A 62 -8.70 11.17 -11.21
C SER A 62 -8.86 12.44 -10.35
N MET A 63 -10.00 12.61 -9.67
CA MET A 63 -10.25 13.73 -8.75
C MET A 63 -9.41 13.65 -7.46
N PHE A 64 -9.13 12.46 -6.93
CA PHE A 64 -8.33 12.29 -5.71
C PHE A 64 -6.85 12.63 -5.94
N LYS A 65 -6.33 12.35 -7.15
CA LYS A 65 -4.95 12.68 -7.54
C LYS A 65 -4.65 14.18 -7.49
N GLN A 66 -5.65 15.04 -7.66
CA GLN A 66 -5.47 16.49 -7.70
C GLN A 66 -5.36 17.15 -6.33
N ILE A 67 -5.83 16.51 -5.25
CA ILE A 67 -5.99 17.16 -3.93
C ILE A 67 -5.15 16.49 -2.84
N TYR A 68 -5.00 15.16 -2.85
CA TYR A 68 -4.34 14.44 -1.75
C TYR A 68 -3.18 13.56 -2.23
N PRO A 69 -1.92 13.96 -1.96
CA PRO A 69 -0.76 13.15 -2.33
C PRO A 69 -0.60 11.91 -1.43
N TYR A 70 -1.25 11.88 -0.27
CA TYR A 70 -1.18 10.81 0.72
C TYR A 70 -2.53 10.16 0.97
N VAL A 71 -2.53 8.84 1.11
CA VAL A 71 -3.65 8.05 1.60
C VAL A 71 -3.27 7.39 2.92
N THR A 72 -4.28 7.03 3.71
CA THR A 72 -4.09 6.24 4.93
C THR A 72 -4.93 4.97 4.82
N LEU A 73 -4.28 3.82 5.02
CA LEU A 73 -4.92 2.52 5.15
C LEU A 73 -4.96 2.11 6.61
N THR A 74 -6.02 1.44 7.03
CA THR A 74 -6.19 0.98 8.41
C THR A 74 -6.63 -0.47 8.46
N GLY A 75 -6.13 -1.21 9.44
CA GLY A 75 -6.54 -2.59 9.67
C GLY A 75 -6.35 -2.98 11.13
N GLU A 76 -6.87 -4.14 11.51
CA GLU A 76 -6.78 -4.65 12.87
C GLU A 76 -6.16 -6.05 12.86
N ILE A 77 -5.37 -6.33 13.89
CA ILE A 77 -4.76 -7.64 14.15
C ILE A 77 -5.33 -8.14 15.46
N THR A 78 -6.00 -9.29 15.44
CA THR A 78 -6.34 -10.02 16.66
C THR A 78 -5.14 -10.86 17.09
N GLU A 79 -4.47 -10.45 18.17
CA GLU A 79 -3.33 -11.17 18.73
C GLU A 79 -3.76 -12.47 19.43
N ALA A 80 -2.81 -13.38 19.65
CA ALA A 80 -3.07 -14.68 20.31
C ALA A 80 -3.68 -14.56 21.72
N ASN A 81 -3.47 -13.44 22.41
CA ASN A 81 -4.04 -13.16 23.72
C ASN A 81 -5.42 -12.45 23.66
N GLY A 82 -5.99 -12.28 22.47
CA GLY A 82 -7.27 -11.58 22.24
C GLY A 82 -7.16 -10.05 22.18
N THR A 83 -5.97 -9.47 22.33
CA THR A 83 -5.77 -8.01 22.20
C THR A 83 -5.90 -7.61 20.73
N ILE A 84 -6.58 -6.48 20.47
CA ILE A 84 -6.68 -5.90 19.14
C ILE A 84 -5.56 -4.88 18.95
N SER A 85 -4.71 -5.11 17.95
CA SER A 85 -3.66 -4.22 17.53
C SER A 85 -4.08 -3.46 16.26
N THR A 86 -4.12 -2.13 16.32
CA THR A 86 -4.48 -1.30 15.17
C THR A 86 -3.27 -1.02 14.30
N VAL A 87 -3.35 -1.41 13.02
CA VAL A 87 -2.38 -1.10 11.97
C VAL A 87 -2.82 0.16 11.24
N LYS A 88 -1.89 1.11 11.09
CA LYS A 88 -2.11 2.36 10.34
C LYS A 88 -0.96 2.57 9.38
N VAL A 89 -1.26 2.62 8.09
CA VAL A 89 -0.29 2.84 7.03
C VAL A 89 -0.58 4.17 6.37
N LYS A 90 0.36 5.11 6.41
CA LYS A 90 0.29 6.35 5.63
C LYS A 90 1.24 6.23 4.45
N ILE A 91 0.73 6.36 3.23
CA ILE A 91 1.51 6.15 2.02
C ILE A 91 1.20 7.20 0.96
N GLY A 92 2.23 7.64 0.23
CA GLY A 92 2.11 8.56 -0.90
C GLY A 92 3.20 9.64 -0.94
N GLY A 93 2.94 10.70 -1.69
CA GLY A 93 3.87 11.80 -1.95
C GLY A 93 4.03 12.10 -3.44
N LEU A 94 4.52 13.30 -3.76
CA LEU A 94 4.52 13.83 -5.12
C LEU A 94 5.83 13.54 -5.86
N LEU A 95 6.97 13.95 -5.30
CA LEU A 95 8.32 13.74 -5.86
C LEU A 95 9.03 12.50 -5.27
N SER A 96 8.40 11.90 -4.27
CA SER A 96 8.91 10.74 -3.56
C SER A 96 7.75 9.97 -2.95
N LEU A 97 7.79 8.65 -3.06
CA LEU A 97 6.89 7.75 -2.37
C LEU A 97 7.38 7.57 -0.92
N ASN A 98 6.64 8.12 0.04
CA ASN A 98 6.87 7.91 1.47
C ASN A 98 5.87 6.90 1.99
N ILE A 99 6.32 6.04 2.90
CA ILE A 99 5.48 5.09 3.61
C ILE A 99 5.83 5.13 5.09
N VAL A 100 4.81 5.18 5.94
CA VAL A 100 4.93 5.05 7.39
C VAL A 100 3.92 4.01 7.85
N VAL A 101 4.41 2.93 8.46
CA VAL A 101 3.57 1.88 9.06
C VAL A 101 3.67 1.98 10.57
N LYS A 102 2.52 2.09 11.23
CA LYS A 102 2.40 2.08 12.69
C LYS A 102 1.49 0.96 13.15
N VAL A 103 1.84 0.33 14.27
CA VAL A 103 0.97 -0.60 14.99
C VAL A 103 0.83 -0.10 16.43
N ASN A 104 -0.40 0.13 16.87
CA ASN A 104 -0.72 0.77 18.17
C ASN A 104 0.06 2.08 18.39
N GLY A 105 0.21 2.88 17.34
CA GLY A 105 0.96 4.14 17.37
C GLY A 105 2.49 4.00 17.33
N THR A 106 3.03 2.80 17.53
CA THR A 106 4.47 2.52 17.41
C THR A 106 4.85 2.36 15.96
N THR A 107 5.92 3.01 15.52
CA THR A 107 6.37 2.94 14.11
C THR A 107 7.14 1.65 13.87
N LEU A 108 6.66 0.83 12.92
CA LEU A 108 7.35 -0.37 12.45
C LEU A 108 8.17 -0.11 11.19
N LEU A 109 7.72 0.81 10.35
CA LEU A 109 8.39 1.18 9.10
C LEU A 109 8.26 2.68 8.85
N ASN A 110 9.33 3.30 8.39
CA ASN A 110 9.33 4.66 7.87
C ASN A 110 10.36 4.76 6.75
N GLU A 111 9.89 4.80 5.51
CA GLU A 111 10.74 4.84 4.32
C GLU A 111 10.33 5.96 3.37
N LYS A 112 11.31 6.39 2.58
CA LYS A 112 11.14 7.39 1.52
C LYS A 112 11.92 6.96 0.29
N HIS A 113 11.22 6.84 -0.83
CA HIS A 113 11.77 6.47 -2.14
C HIS A 113 11.60 7.65 -3.09
N LYS A 114 12.69 8.17 -3.66
CA LYS A 114 12.59 9.19 -4.71
C LYS A 114 12.07 8.53 -5.99
N ILE A 115 11.15 9.22 -6.66
CA ILE A 115 10.65 8.82 -7.97
C ILE A 115 11.47 9.61 -8.99
N SER A 116 12.19 8.92 -9.87
CA SER A 116 13.08 9.54 -10.86
C SER A 116 12.42 9.48 -12.24
N ILE A 117 11.55 10.46 -12.50
CA ILE A 117 10.95 10.60 -13.82
C ILE A 117 12.04 11.14 -14.76
N LYS A 118 12.52 10.29 -15.67
CA LYS A 118 13.44 10.68 -16.75
C LYS A 118 12.68 11.19 -17.96
#